data_AF-A0A6V7VZF5-F1
#
_entry.id   AF-A0A6V7VZF5-F1
#
_cell.length_a   1.000
_cell.length_b   1.000
_cell.length_c   1.000
_cell.angle_alpha   90.00
_cell.angle_beta   90.00
_cell.angle_gamma   90.00
#
_symmetry.space_group_name_H-M   'P 1'
#
loop_
_entity.id
_entity.type
_entity.pdbx_description
1 polymer ?
#
loop_
_entity_poly.entity_id
_entity_poly.type
_entity_poly.pdbx_seq_one_letter_code
_entity_poly.pdbx_strand_id
1 'polypeptide(L)'
;MSAQLQRGGLILKNAVGKTIMLIRLPVHSADSLGKLLHPSQATLYKLMRCPSGPDLKLVRASSDEAIVLRVEKVHVSLQSFGKAIGVMGTDCVYWLKSPDGQTVLGHVRPKFAMKRNTLIVKFMSKQKDIQLRAAMLGTALLLLINEVYPQLKIILADTQQQQNID
;
A
#
# COMPACT_ATOMS: atom_id res chain seq x y z
N MET A 1 -14.15 6.21 -3.31
CA MET A 1 -12.80 6.79 -3.34
C MET A 1 -12.13 6.34 -4.62
N SER A 2 -11.31 7.18 -5.23
CA SER A 2 -10.55 6.86 -6.43
C SER A 2 -9.07 7.19 -6.22
N ALA A 3 -8.20 6.42 -6.87
CA ALA A 3 -6.78 6.70 -6.94
C ALA A 3 -6.43 7.07 -8.38
N GLN A 4 -5.68 8.16 -8.56
CA GLN A 4 -5.22 8.63 -9.86
C GLN A 4 -3.69 8.64 -9.87
N LEU A 5 -3.10 8.21 -10.99
CA LEU A 5 -1.66 8.32 -11.20
C LEU A 5 -1.27 9.80 -11.26
N GLN A 6 -0.21 10.14 -10.53
CA GLN A 6 0.45 11.43 -10.59
C GLN A 6 1.95 11.16 -10.67
N ARG A 7 2.72 12.04 -11.33
CA ARG A 7 4.18 11.90 -11.46
C ARG A 7 4.79 11.52 -10.11
N GLY A 8 5.46 10.37 -10.01
CA GLY A 8 6.07 9.88 -8.79
C GLY A 8 5.15 9.32 -7.70
N GLY A 9 3.90 8.96 -8.02
CA GLY A 9 2.98 8.39 -7.05
C GLY A 9 1.52 8.27 -7.47
N LEU A 10 0.64 8.31 -6.46
CA LEU A 10 -0.81 8.32 -6.62
C LEU A 10 -1.44 9.44 -5.79
N ILE A 11 -2.52 10.03 -6.30
CA ILE A 11 -3.42 10.88 -5.54
C ILE A 11 -4.64 10.06 -5.15
N LEU A 12 -4.95 10.01 -3.86
CA LEU A 12 -6.17 9.43 -3.36
C LEU A 12 -7.22 10.53 -3.17
N LYS A 13 -8.37 10.37 -3.82
CA LYS A 13 -9.53 11.28 -3.74
C LYS A 13 -10.73 10.60 -3.10
N ASN A 14 -11.50 11.36 -2.34
CA ASN A 14 -12.78 10.90 -1.81
C ASN A 14 -13.86 10.86 -2.91
N ALA A 15 -15.10 10.49 -2.56
CA ALA A 15 -16.21 10.41 -3.53
C ALA A 15 -16.59 11.77 -4.14
N VAL A 16 -16.28 12.87 -3.46
CA VAL A 16 -16.54 14.25 -3.88
C VAL A 16 -15.36 14.83 -4.70
N GLY A 17 -14.30 14.03 -4.93
CA GLY A 17 -13.12 14.46 -5.69
C GLY A 17 -12.06 15.23 -4.89
N LYS A 18 -12.27 15.47 -3.58
CA LYS A 18 -11.27 16.11 -2.70
C LYS A 18 -10.09 15.18 -2.46
N THR A 19 -8.87 15.70 -2.63
CA THR A 19 -7.64 14.99 -2.29
C THR A 19 -7.57 14.76 -0.79
N ILE A 20 -7.42 13.49 -0.40
CA ILE A 20 -7.33 13.08 1.01
C ILE A 20 -5.92 12.61 1.39
N MET A 21 -5.15 12.10 0.43
CA MET A 21 -3.82 11.58 0.67
C MET A 21 -3.02 11.55 -0.63
N LEU A 22 -1.73 11.81 -0.54
CA LEU A 22 -0.78 11.56 -1.63
C LEU A 22 0.06 10.34 -1.25
N ILE A 23 0.31 9.47 -2.21
CA ILE A 23 1.09 8.24 -2.03
C ILE A 23 2.32 8.40 -2.90
N ARG A 24 3.51 8.31 -2.30
CA ARG A 24 4.78 8.46 -3.01
C ARG A 24 5.57 7.17 -2.98
N LEU A 25 6.16 6.83 -4.10
CA LEU A 25 7.08 5.70 -4.19
C LEU A 25 8.47 6.10 -3.65
N PRO A 26 9.24 5.11 -3.16
CA PRO A 26 10.59 5.35 -2.69
C PRO A 26 11.53 5.54 -3.89
N VAL A 27 12.35 6.59 -3.86
CA VAL A 27 13.33 6.85 -4.93
C VAL A 27 14.64 6.09 -4.66
N HIS A 28 15.11 6.06 -3.41
CA HIS A 28 16.43 5.51 -3.04
C HIS A 28 16.45 4.76 -1.70
N SER A 29 15.40 4.01 -1.36
CA SER A 29 15.36 3.24 -0.11
C SER A 29 14.96 1.81 -0.37
N ALA A 30 15.86 0.87 -0.07
CA ALA A 30 15.59 -0.57 -0.18
C ALA A 30 14.60 -1.06 0.89
N ASP A 31 14.56 -0.38 2.04
CA ASP A 31 13.74 -0.78 3.18
C ASP A 31 12.37 -0.11 3.19
N SER A 32 12.20 0.98 2.45
CA SER A 32 10.90 1.64 2.31
C SER A 32 10.17 1.14 1.05
N LEU A 33 8.88 0.87 1.18
CA LEU A 33 7.99 0.62 0.05
C LEU A 33 7.28 1.89 -0.43
N GLY A 34 7.40 2.98 0.31
CA GLY A 34 6.78 4.27 -0.03
C GLY A 34 6.29 5.04 1.20
N LYS A 35 5.70 6.20 0.92
CA LYS A 35 5.23 7.15 1.93
C LYS A 35 3.80 7.57 1.65
N LEU A 36 3.08 7.84 2.74
CA LEU A 36 1.74 8.42 2.72
C LEU A 36 1.84 9.86 3.24
N LEU A 37 1.42 10.81 2.44
CA LEU A 37 1.52 12.23 2.71
C LEU A 37 0.14 12.87 2.83
N HIS A 38 0.04 13.86 3.70
CA HIS A 38 -1.08 14.78 3.76
C HIS A 38 -1.18 15.55 2.42
N PRO A 39 -2.38 16.06 2.03
CA PRO A 39 -2.50 16.91 0.85
C PRO A 39 -1.59 18.15 0.85
N SER A 40 -1.16 18.63 2.02
CA SER A 40 -0.13 19.68 2.18
C SER A 40 1.30 19.20 1.94
N GLN A 41 1.49 17.96 1.48
CA GLN A 41 2.78 17.29 1.27
C GLN A 41 3.59 16.97 2.55
N ALA A 42 3.03 17.19 3.74
CA ALA A 42 3.63 16.67 4.97
C ALA A 42 3.60 15.14 4.98
N THR A 43 4.74 14.49 5.25
CA THR A 43 4.76 13.02 5.39
C THR A 43 4.03 12.62 6.66
N LEU A 44 3.02 11.76 6.55
CA LEU A 44 2.26 11.26 7.70
C LEU A 44 2.77 9.88 8.11
N TYR A 45 2.99 9.00 7.13
CA TYR A 45 3.40 7.62 7.37
C TYR A 45 4.44 7.14 6.35
N LYS A 46 5.25 6.17 6.76
CA LYS A 46 6.18 5.44 5.89
C LYS A 46 5.87 3.95 5.98
N LEU A 47 5.80 3.26 4.85
CA LEU A 47 5.69 1.81 4.81
C LEU A 47 7.11 1.24 4.71
N MET A 48 7.51 0.46 5.71
CA MET A 48 8.86 -0.05 5.88
C MET A 48 8.85 -1.57 5.97
N ARG A 49 9.91 -2.23 5.49
CA ARG A 49 10.17 -3.66 5.74
C ARG A 49 10.58 -3.88 7.19
N CYS A 50 10.11 -4.98 7.76
CA CYS A 50 10.68 -5.50 9.00
C CYS A 50 12.02 -6.16 8.66
N PRO A 51 13.10 -5.90 9.42
CA PRO A 51 14.41 -6.48 9.14
C PRO A 51 14.44 -8.00 9.32
N SER A 52 13.52 -8.56 10.10
CA SER A 52 13.50 -9.96 10.50
C SER A 52 12.54 -10.85 9.68
N GLY A 53 11.98 -10.38 8.56
CA GLY A 53 11.04 -11.20 7.80
C GLY A 53 10.33 -10.49 6.64
N PRO A 54 9.36 -11.17 5.99
CA PRO A 54 8.61 -10.63 4.85
C PRO A 54 7.56 -9.58 5.24
N ASP A 55 7.38 -9.34 6.54
CA ASP A 55 6.39 -8.43 7.07
C ASP A 55 6.79 -6.97 6.88
N LEU A 56 5.77 -6.12 6.85
CA LEU A 56 5.94 -4.68 6.73
C LEU A 56 5.33 -4.00 7.96
N LYS A 57 5.81 -2.79 8.24
CA LYS A 57 5.27 -1.91 9.28
C LYS A 57 4.98 -0.54 8.67
N LEU A 58 3.80 -0.02 8.96
CA LEU A 58 3.48 1.38 8.72
C LEU A 58 3.87 2.16 9.96
N VAL A 59 4.84 3.06 9.82
CA VAL A 59 5.34 3.90 10.90
C VAL A 59 4.89 5.34 10.70
N ARG A 60 4.62 6.05 11.80
CA ARG A 60 4.35 7.49 11.76
C ARG A 60 5.64 8.24 11.42
N ALA A 61 5.56 9.24 10.55
CA ALA A 61 6.69 10.11 10.24
C ALA A 61 6.88 11.19 11.32
N SER A 62 7.09 10.74 12.56
CA SER A 62 7.48 11.54 13.73
C SER A 62 8.84 11.07 14.23
N SER A 63 9.45 11.81 15.16
CA SER A 63 10.76 11.46 15.76
C SER A 63 10.82 10.03 16.32
N ASP A 64 9.71 9.55 16.89
CA ASP A 64 9.62 8.23 17.53
C ASP A 64 9.32 7.07 16.55
N GLU A 65 9.05 7.35 15.26
CA GLU A 65 8.68 6.35 14.24
C GLU A 65 7.67 5.26 14.72
N ALA A 66 6.71 5.66 15.56
CA ALA A 66 5.77 4.75 16.20
C ALA A 66 5.01 3.91 15.18
N ILE A 67 4.90 2.60 15.45
CA ILE A 67 4.18 1.66 14.59
C ILE A 67 2.68 1.95 14.68
N VAL A 68 2.05 2.20 13.54
CA VAL A 68 0.61 2.45 13.40
C VAL A 68 -0.12 1.20 12.91
N LEU A 69 0.55 0.40 12.08
CA LEU A 69 -0.03 -0.81 11.49
C LEU A 69 1.07 -1.84 11.26
N ARG A 70 0.81 -3.10 11.59
CA ARG A 70 1.61 -4.24 11.13
C ARG A 70 0.94 -4.85 9.91
N VAL A 71 1.73 -5.18 8.90
CA VAL A 71 1.26 -5.71 7.63
C VAL A 71 1.93 -7.05 7.45
N GLU A 72 1.19 -8.11 7.71
CA GLU A 72 1.68 -9.47 7.69
C GLU A 72 1.38 -10.12 6.35
N LYS A 73 2.39 -10.71 5.72
CA LYS A 73 2.20 -11.44 4.45
C LYS A 73 1.78 -12.87 4.77
N VAL A 74 0.57 -13.23 4.37
CA VAL A 74 -0.02 -14.56 4.62
C VAL A 74 0.04 -15.39 3.35
N HIS A 75 0.63 -16.57 3.46
CA HIS A 75 0.68 -17.52 2.35
C HIS A 75 -0.61 -18.35 2.30
N VAL A 76 -1.33 -18.29 1.19
CA VAL A 76 -2.58 -19.04 0.99
C VAL A 76 -2.44 -19.91 -0.25
N SER A 77 -2.35 -21.23 -0.06
CA SER A 77 -2.07 -22.23 -1.12
C SER A 77 -2.96 -22.11 -2.35
N LEU A 78 -4.27 -21.85 -2.14
CA LEU A 78 -5.23 -21.68 -3.23
C LEU A 78 -4.89 -20.49 -4.15
N GLN A 79 -4.33 -19.42 -3.58
CA GLN A 79 -3.96 -18.24 -4.38
C GLN A 79 -2.66 -18.47 -5.16
N SER A 80 -1.71 -19.18 -4.57
CA SER A 80 -0.49 -19.61 -5.24
C SER A 80 -0.82 -20.49 -6.46
N PHE A 81 -1.76 -21.42 -6.30
CA PHE A 81 -2.27 -22.23 -7.41
C PHE A 81 -2.94 -21.35 -8.48
N GLY A 82 -3.85 -20.45 -8.07
CA GLY A 82 -4.53 -19.53 -8.99
C GLY A 82 -3.58 -18.64 -9.80
N LYS A 83 -2.46 -18.22 -9.20
CA LYS A 83 -1.38 -17.51 -9.90
C LYS A 83 -0.63 -18.41 -10.88
N ALA A 84 -0.29 -19.64 -10.46
CA ALA A 84 0.41 -20.60 -11.31
C ALA A 84 -0.36 -20.96 -12.59
N ILE A 85 -1.69 -21.04 -12.50
CA ILE A 85 -2.56 -21.32 -13.67
C ILE A 85 -3.00 -20.04 -14.42
N GLY A 86 -2.45 -18.87 -14.08
CA GLY A 86 -2.69 -17.61 -14.80
C GLY A 86 -4.05 -16.94 -14.55
N VAL A 87 -4.83 -17.40 -13.56
CA VAL A 87 -6.16 -16.84 -13.23
C VAL A 87 -6.05 -15.69 -12.21
N MET A 88 -4.88 -15.50 -11.60
CA MET A 88 -4.60 -14.44 -10.63
C MET A 88 -3.25 -13.77 -10.92
N GLY A 89 -3.22 -12.44 -10.92
CA GLY A 89 -1.96 -11.68 -11.09
C GLY A 89 -1.05 -11.65 -9.86
N THR A 90 -1.54 -12.10 -8.70
CA THR A 90 -0.75 -12.23 -7.47
C THR A 90 -1.38 -13.26 -6.55
N ASP A 91 -0.55 -13.87 -5.71
CA ASP A 91 -0.88 -14.78 -4.62
C ASP A 91 -0.79 -14.10 -3.24
N CYS A 92 -0.49 -12.81 -3.22
CA CYS A 92 -0.20 -12.09 -2.00
C CYS A 92 -1.47 -11.70 -1.25
N VAL A 93 -1.66 -12.32 -0.08
CA VAL A 93 -2.65 -11.92 0.93
C VAL A 93 -1.94 -11.17 2.05
N TYR A 94 -2.49 -10.03 2.46
CA TYR A 94 -1.95 -9.27 3.58
C TYR A 94 -2.99 -9.08 4.67
N TRP A 95 -2.57 -9.29 5.92
CA TRP A 95 -3.34 -8.90 7.09
C TRP A 95 -2.82 -7.58 7.63
N LEU A 96 -3.74 -6.62 7.73
CA LEU A 96 -3.49 -5.30 8.31
C LEU A 96 -3.87 -5.39 9.80
N LYS A 97 -2.87 -5.48 10.67
CA LYS A 97 -3.02 -5.69 12.12
C LYS A 97 -2.72 -4.42 12.90
N SER A 98 -3.28 -4.31 14.09
CA SER A 98 -2.96 -3.28 15.08
C SER A 98 -1.48 -3.29 15.46
N PRO A 99 -0.96 -2.21 16.08
CA PRO A 99 0.45 -2.12 16.49
C PRO A 99 0.93 -3.27 17.39
N ASP A 100 0.04 -3.78 18.25
CA ASP A 100 0.25 -4.94 19.12
C ASP A 100 0.31 -6.29 18.37
N GLY A 101 -0.06 -6.31 17.08
CA GLY A 101 -0.11 -7.52 16.25
C GLY A 101 -1.26 -8.48 16.57
N GLN A 102 -2.16 -8.16 17.50
CA GLN A 102 -3.21 -9.08 17.95
C GLN A 102 -4.52 -8.91 17.17
N THR A 103 -4.91 -7.67 16.84
CA THR A 103 -6.20 -7.41 16.20
C THR A 103 -6.05 -7.20 14.70
N VAL A 104 -6.76 -7.99 13.91
CA VAL A 104 -6.85 -7.76 12.45
C VAL A 104 -7.84 -6.63 12.18
N LEU A 105 -7.33 -5.54 11.61
CA LEU A 105 -8.10 -4.33 11.25
C LEU A 105 -8.66 -4.41 9.83
N GLY A 106 -8.00 -5.17 8.96
CA GLY A 106 -8.46 -5.44 7.61
C GLY A 106 -7.55 -6.42 6.89
N HIS A 107 -7.92 -6.77 5.66
CA HIS A 107 -7.07 -7.58 4.81
C HIS A 107 -7.11 -7.12 3.36
N VAL A 108 -6.01 -7.39 2.68
CA VAL A 108 -5.86 -7.20 1.24
C VAL A 108 -5.75 -8.58 0.62
N ARG A 109 -6.60 -8.87 -0.37
CA ARG A 109 -6.54 -10.13 -1.12
C ARG A 109 -6.82 -9.91 -2.59
N PRO A 110 -6.19 -10.65 -3.50
CA PRO A 110 -6.59 -10.69 -4.89
C PRO A 110 -7.98 -11.30 -5.06
N LYS A 111 -8.68 -10.81 -6.07
CA LYS A 111 -9.94 -11.36 -6.57
C LYS A 111 -9.65 -12.13 -7.85
N PHE A 112 -10.27 -13.30 -8.00
CA PHE A 112 -10.33 -14.02 -9.26
C PHE A 112 -10.98 -13.14 -10.33
N ALA A 113 -10.23 -12.82 -11.38
CA ALA A 113 -10.70 -12.01 -12.50
C ALA A 113 -9.89 -12.34 -13.76
N MET A 114 -10.57 -12.89 -14.77
CA MET A 114 -9.91 -13.41 -15.99
C MET A 114 -9.22 -12.36 -16.87
N LYS A 115 -9.53 -11.06 -16.73
CA LYS A 115 -9.02 -10.01 -17.62
C LYS A 115 -8.33 -8.84 -16.91
N ARG A 116 -8.34 -8.80 -15.57
CA ARG A 116 -7.85 -7.64 -14.80
C ARG A 116 -7.33 -8.08 -13.44
N ASN A 117 -6.16 -7.60 -13.03
CA ASN A 117 -5.67 -7.83 -11.68
C ASN A 117 -6.42 -6.91 -10.71
N THR A 118 -7.22 -7.51 -9.84
CA THR A 118 -8.06 -6.80 -8.86
C THR A 118 -7.63 -7.20 -7.46
N LEU A 119 -7.34 -6.22 -6.59
CA LEU A 119 -7.20 -6.42 -5.15
C LEU A 119 -8.44 -5.91 -4.43
N ILE A 120 -8.93 -6.70 -3.48
CA ILE A 120 -9.99 -6.34 -2.54
C ILE A 120 -9.34 -5.92 -1.24
N VAL A 121 -9.65 -4.70 -0.78
CA VAL A 121 -9.34 -4.23 0.56
C VAL A 121 -10.61 -4.34 1.39
N LYS A 122 -10.62 -5.23 2.39
CA LYS A 122 -11.75 -5.37 3.31
C LYS A 122 -11.36 -4.81 4.67
N PHE A 123 -12.07 -3.74 5.07
CA PHE A 123 -11.99 -3.18 6.42
C PHE A 123 -12.89 -4.00 7.35
N MET A 124 -12.42 -4.32 8.55
CA MET A 124 -13.26 -4.93 9.58
C MET A 124 -14.21 -3.87 10.16
N SER A 125 -15.47 -4.25 10.43
CA SER A 125 -16.57 -3.30 10.74
C SER A 125 -16.34 -2.41 11.98
N LYS A 126 -15.39 -2.78 12.84
CA LYS A 126 -15.06 -2.03 14.06
C LYS A 126 -14.16 -0.80 13.82
N GLN A 127 -13.58 -0.64 12.63
CA GLN A 127 -12.66 0.48 12.34
C GLN A 127 -13.40 1.73 11.88
N LYS A 128 -13.66 2.66 12.82
CA LYS A 128 -14.34 3.94 12.57
C LYS A 128 -13.40 5.10 12.24
N ASP A 129 -12.11 4.98 12.55
CA ASP A 129 -11.13 6.05 12.30
C ASP A 129 -10.89 6.24 10.79
N ILE A 130 -11.26 7.44 10.31
CA ILE A 130 -11.14 7.84 8.91
C ILE A 130 -9.68 7.93 8.48
N GLN A 131 -8.79 8.44 9.35
CA GLN A 131 -7.37 8.58 9.03
C GLN A 131 -6.71 7.21 8.92
N LEU A 132 -7.01 6.30 9.85
CA LEU A 132 -6.49 4.93 9.80
C LEU A 132 -7.01 4.18 8.57
N ARG A 133 -8.29 4.34 8.19
CA ARG A 133 -8.82 3.75 6.95
C ARG A 133 -8.14 4.30 5.71
N ALA A 134 -7.88 5.60 5.66
CA ALA A 134 -7.12 6.21 4.57
C ALA A 134 -5.68 5.67 4.52
N ALA A 135 -5.04 5.51 5.67
CA ALA A 135 -3.70 4.93 5.79
C ALA A 135 -3.68 3.46 5.33
N MET A 136 -4.64 2.64 5.76
CA MET A 136 -4.80 1.25 5.31
C MET A 136 -5.02 1.16 3.80
N LEU A 137 -5.81 2.07 3.22
CA LEU A 137 -6.03 2.14 1.77
C LEU A 137 -4.75 2.56 1.03
N GLY A 138 -4.02 3.54 1.56
CA GLY A 138 -2.73 3.96 1.03
C GLY A 138 -1.69 2.83 1.05
N THR A 139 -1.61 2.11 2.16
CA THR A 139 -0.79 0.89 2.29
C THR A 139 -1.17 -0.15 1.25
N ALA A 140 -2.47 -0.43 1.07
CA ALA A 140 -2.93 -1.39 0.07
C ALA A 140 -2.56 -0.99 -1.37
N LEU A 141 -2.59 0.31 -1.68
CA LEU A 141 -2.17 0.82 -2.99
C LEU A 141 -0.65 0.70 -3.20
N LEU A 142 0.17 0.93 -2.17
CA LEU A 142 1.61 0.68 -2.24
C LEU A 142 1.91 -0.80 -2.48
N LEU A 143 1.22 -1.70 -1.78
CA LEU A 143 1.31 -3.15 -1.99
C LEU A 143 0.90 -3.53 -3.42
N LEU A 144 -0.18 -2.95 -3.93
CA LEU A 144 -0.66 -3.19 -5.30
C LEU A 144 0.40 -2.81 -6.34
N ILE A 145 1.00 -1.62 -6.22
CA ILE A 145 2.05 -1.19 -7.15
C ILE A 145 3.25 -2.14 -7.06
N ASN A 146 3.68 -2.49 -5.85
CA ASN A 146 4.91 -3.25 -5.68
C ASN A 146 4.78 -4.73 -6.08
N GLU A 147 3.60 -5.35 -5.90
CA GLU A 147 3.42 -6.80 -6.10
C GLU A 147 2.63 -7.16 -7.36
N VAL A 148 1.76 -6.26 -7.85
CA VAL A 148 0.84 -6.57 -8.97
C VAL A 148 1.20 -5.82 -10.24
N TYR A 149 1.71 -4.59 -10.11
CA TYR A 149 2.05 -3.74 -11.24
C TYR A 149 3.48 -3.17 -11.11
N PRO A 150 4.53 -4.02 -11.05
CA PRO A 150 5.91 -3.54 -10.93
C PRO A 150 6.32 -2.60 -12.08
N GLN A 151 5.72 -2.74 -13.27
CA GLN A 151 5.89 -1.82 -14.38
C GLN A 151 5.44 -0.38 -14.06
N LEU A 152 4.39 -0.19 -13.26
CA LEU A 152 3.98 1.14 -12.81
C LEU A 152 5.02 1.74 -11.87
N LYS A 153 5.71 0.92 -11.07
CA LYS A 153 6.80 1.38 -10.21
C LYS A 153 7.93 1.99 -11.04
N ILE A 154 8.31 1.33 -12.15
CA ILE A 154 9.37 1.81 -13.06
C ILE A 154 8.97 3.13 -13.69
N ILE A 155 7.79 3.17 -14.33
CA ILE A 155 7.27 4.38 -15.01
C ILE A 155 7.17 5.56 -14.03
N LEU A 156 6.70 5.31 -12.81
CA LEU A 156 6.56 6.33 -11.79
C LEU A 156 7.91 6.78 -11.22
N ALA A 157 8.91 5.89 -11.13
CA ALA A 157 10.26 6.23 -10.70
C ALA A 157 10.98 7.11 -11.74
N ASP A 158 10.84 6.80 -13.04
CA ASP A 158 11.41 7.59 -14.13
C ASP A 158 10.86 9.02 -14.13
N THR A 159 9.57 9.18 -13.81
CA THR A 159 8.97 10.52 -13.68
C THR A 159 9.43 11.30 -12.45
N GLN A 160 10.06 10.66 -11.45
CA GLN A 160 10.68 11.35 -10.31
C GLN A 160 12.11 11.80 -10.60
N GLN A 161 12.87 11.05 -11.41
CA GLN A 161 14.26 11.40 -11.73
C GLN A 161 14.36 12.65 -12.60
N GLN A 162 13.40 12.88 -13.50
CA GLN A 162 13.31 14.11 -14.30
C GLN A 162 13.11 15.39 -13.46
N GLN A 163 12.73 15.29 -12.18
CA GLN A 163 12.62 16.48 -11.30
C GLN A 163 13.94 16.89 -10.63
N ASN A 164 15.00 16.05 -10.68
CA ASN A 164 16.29 16.35 -10.04
C ASN A 164 17.33 16.88 -11.04
N ILE A 165 16.96 17.05 -12.31
CA ILE A 165 17.86 17.46 -13.40
C ILE A 165 17.45 18.84 -13.96
N ASP A 166 16.27 19.35 -13.60
CA ASP A 166 15.79 20.72 -13.89
C ASP A 166 15.81 21.57 -12.60
#